data_AF-A0A069AQF0-F1
#
_entry.id   AF-A0A069AQF0-F1
#
_cell.length_a   1.000
_cell.length_b   1.000
_cell.length_c   1.000
_cell.angle_alpha   90.00
_cell.angle_beta   90.00
_cell.angle_gamma   90.00
#
_symmetry.space_group_name_H-M   'P 1'
#
loop_
_entity.id
_entity.type
_entity.pdbx_description
1 polymer ?
#
loop_
_entity_poly.entity_id
_entity_poly.type
_entity_poly.pdbx_seq_one_letter_code
_entity_poly.pdbx_strand_id
1 'polypeptide(L)'
;MDALVYERFVRAAFSIKLNNLINRSEDLGGLAEADIFRAANNLHELNEIKIGTGYAIAIFNNEILESCNVSDNDSNRMIELFDRSLIATSREEILDIIREYETYRGRYLTFNWKR
;
A
#
# COMPACT_ATOMS: atom_id res chain seq x y z
N MET A 1 12.79 -8.57 -6.36
CA MET A 1 11.81 -7.75 -7.12
C MET A 1 10.74 -7.20 -6.18
N ASP A 2 10.48 -7.88 -5.06
CA ASP A 2 9.37 -7.64 -4.13
C ASP A 2 9.50 -6.36 -3.31
N ALA A 3 10.71 -5.98 -2.91
CA ALA A 3 10.94 -4.70 -2.23
C ALA A 3 10.55 -3.47 -3.08
N LEU A 4 10.66 -3.56 -4.41
CA LEU A 4 10.20 -2.51 -5.33
C LEU A 4 8.67 -2.50 -5.47
N VAL A 5 8.00 -3.64 -5.27
CA VAL A 5 6.53 -3.73 -5.26
C VAL A 5 6.01 -2.98 -4.03
N TYR A 6 6.58 -3.27 -2.86
CA TYR A 6 6.28 -2.56 -1.62
C TYR A 6 6.49 -1.05 -1.75
N GLU A 7 7.69 -0.62 -2.13
CA GLU A 7 8.01 0.80 -2.27
C GLU A 7 7.03 1.52 -3.21
N ARG A 8 6.75 0.92 -4.38
CA ARG A 8 5.84 1.52 -5.36
C ARG A 8 4.42 1.61 -4.81
N PHE A 9 3.95 0.58 -4.10
CA PHE A 9 2.63 0.55 -3.51
C PHE A 9 2.44 1.68 -2.49
N VAL A 10 3.40 1.86 -1.58
CA VAL A 10 3.33 2.92 -0.56
C VAL A 10 3.46 4.31 -1.19
N ARG A 11 4.41 4.51 -2.11
CA ARG A 11 4.55 5.80 -2.83
C ARG A 11 3.30 6.13 -3.65
N ALA A 12 2.66 5.13 -4.25
CA ALA A 12 1.44 5.31 -5.00
C ALA A 12 0.32 5.88 -4.12
N ALA A 13 0.17 5.36 -2.90
CA ALA A 13 -0.80 5.86 -1.94
C ALA A 13 -0.52 7.31 -1.54
N PHE A 14 0.74 7.64 -1.20
CA PHE A 14 1.11 9.02 -0.86
C PHE A 14 1.00 9.99 -2.05
N SER A 15 0.94 9.47 -3.28
CA SER A 15 0.79 10.24 -4.50
C SER A 15 -0.66 10.31 -5.01
N ILE A 16 -1.64 9.85 -4.24
CA ILE A 16 -3.03 9.67 -4.71
C ILE A 16 -3.71 10.96 -5.18
N LYS A 17 -3.36 12.10 -4.57
CA LYS A 17 -3.82 13.44 -4.97
C LYS A 17 -2.77 14.26 -5.72
N LEU A 18 -1.64 13.63 -6.09
CA LEU A 18 -0.54 14.31 -6.77
C LEU A 18 -0.52 13.95 -8.25
N ASN A 19 -0.10 14.90 -9.07
CA ASN A 19 0.07 14.70 -10.51
C ASN A 19 1.37 13.97 -10.88
N ASN A 20 2.18 13.61 -9.87
CA ASN A 20 3.45 12.92 -9.99
C ASN A 20 3.60 11.91 -8.86
N LEU A 21 4.38 10.86 -9.12
CA LEU A 21 4.81 9.93 -8.09
C LEU A 21 5.85 10.63 -7.21
N ILE A 22 5.63 10.67 -5.89
CA ILE A 22 6.62 11.21 -4.95
C ILE A 22 7.93 10.45 -5.06
N ASN A 23 9.07 11.11 -4.91
CA ASN A 23 10.39 10.49 -4.75
C ASN A 23 10.54 9.90 -3.35
N ARG A 24 11.55 9.05 -3.15
CA ARG A 24 11.87 8.50 -1.82
C ARG A 24 12.15 9.59 -0.79
N SER A 25 12.82 10.67 -1.19
CA SER A 25 13.13 11.81 -0.32
C SER A 25 11.91 12.66 0.05
N GLU A 26 10.78 12.46 -0.62
CA GLU A 26 9.52 13.17 -0.34
C GLU A 26 8.61 12.37 0.61
N ASP A 27 8.98 11.11 0.92
CA ASP A 27 8.38 10.33 1.99
C ASP A 27 9.04 10.68 3.34
N LEU A 28 8.43 11.63 4.04
CA LEU A 28 8.93 12.11 5.34
C LEU A 28 8.94 11.03 6.43
N GLY A 29 8.17 9.95 6.27
CA GLY A 29 8.10 8.86 7.24
C GLY A 29 9.07 7.71 6.96
N GLY A 30 9.75 7.72 5.81
CA GLY A 30 10.59 6.60 5.36
C GLY A 30 9.81 5.29 5.13
N LEU A 31 8.47 5.34 5.10
CA LEU A 31 7.61 4.16 5.05
C LEU A 31 7.61 3.47 3.68
N ALA A 32 8.11 4.10 2.63
CA ALA A 32 8.23 3.52 1.30
C ALA A 32 9.66 3.07 0.99
N GLU A 33 10.54 3.01 1.99
CA GLU A 33 11.90 2.56 1.78
C GLU A 33 11.96 1.06 1.49
N ALA A 34 12.36 0.71 0.28
CA ALA A 34 12.59 -0.68 -0.13
C ALA A 34 13.61 -1.41 0.76
N ASP A 35 14.51 -0.67 1.41
CA ASP A 35 15.54 -1.26 2.27
C ASP A 35 14.95 -1.75 3.61
N ILE A 36 13.89 -1.11 4.14
CA ILE A 36 13.13 -1.62 5.29
C ILE A 36 12.50 -2.98 4.95
N PHE A 37 11.90 -3.10 3.76
CA PHE A 37 11.33 -4.37 3.31
C PHE A 37 12.38 -5.48 3.13
N ARG A 38 13.58 -5.14 2.62
CA ARG A 38 14.69 -6.09 2.52
C ARG A 38 15.22 -6.49 3.90
N ALA A 39 15.24 -5.56 4.85
CA ALA A 39 15.77 -5.75 6.19
C ALA A 39 14.81 -6.51 7.12
N ALA A 40 13.50 -6.58 6.81
CA ALA A 40 12.44 -7.24 7.59
C ALA A 40 12.60 -8.75 7.77
N ASN A 41 13.63 -9.09 8.54
CA ASN A 41 13.95 -10.41 9.07
C ASN A 41 13.76 -10.44 10.59
N ASN A 42 13.46 -9.31 11.24
CA ASN A 42 13.10 -9.24 12.65
C ASN A 42 11.78 -8.48 12.86
N LEU A 43 11.27 -8.50 14.09
CA LEU A 43 9.95 -7.96 14.43
C LEU A 43 9.85 -6.44 14.20
N HIS A 44 10.97 -5.71 14.34
CA HIS A 44 10.98 -4.26 14.19
C HIS A 44 10.69 -3.84 12.75
N GLU A 45 11.49 -4.27 11.78
CA GLU A 45 11.26 -3.84 10.39
C GLU A 45 10.03 -4.54 9.79
N LEU A 46 9.63 -5.71 10.31
CA LEU A 46 8.32 -6.29 9.98
C LEU A 46 7.18 -5.35 10.40
N ASN A 47 7.23 -4.77 11.60
CA ASN A 47 6.23 -3.80 12.03
C ASN A 47 6.24 -2.53 11.19
N GLU A 48 7.41 -2.05 10.76
CA GLU A 48 7.51 -0.90 9.86
C GLU A 48 6.82 -1.17 8.52
N ILE A 49 7.06 -2.33 7.90
CA ILE A 49 6.38 -2.65 6.64
C ILE A 49 4.87 -2.87 6.78
N LYS A 50 4.42 -3.40 7.93
CA LYS A 50 3.00 -3.51 8.26
C LYS A 50 2.35 -2.14 8.36
N ILE A 51 2.99 -1.21 9.06
CA ILE A 51 2.54 0.16 9.21
C ILE A 51 2.46 0.85 7.83
N GLY A 52 3.53 0.78 7.04
CA GLY A 52 3.56 1.38 5.70
C GLY A 52 2.47 0.81 4.78
N THR A 53 2.26 -0.51 4.81
CA THR A 53 1.21 -1.17 4.02
C THR A 53 -0.19 -0.78 4.49
N GLY A 54 -0.43 -0.78 5.80
CA GLY A 54 -1.72 -0.41 6.38
C GLY A 54 -2.09 1.04 6.08
N TYR A 55 -1.14 1.98 6.21
CA TYR A 55 -1.36 3.37 5.82
C TYR A 55 -1.68 3.51 4.33
N ALA A 56 -0.94 2.81 3.47
CA ALA A 56 -1.19 2.86 2.04
C ALA A 56 -2.61 2.36 1.69
N ILE A 57 -3.03 1.22 2.27
CA ILE A 57 -4.38 0.69 2.11
C ILE A 57 -5.44 1.67 2.64
N ALA A 58 -5.24 2.27 3.81
CA ALA A 58 -6.19 3.21 4.38
C ALA A 58 -6.40 4.44 3.47
N ILE A 59 -5.31 4.96 2.90
CA ILE A 59 -5.38 6.09 1.95
C ILE A 59 -6.14 5.69 0.68
N PHE A 60 -5.85 4.52 0.11
CA PHE A 60 -6.59 4.02 -1.05
C PHE A 60 -8.06 3.79 -0.74
N ASN A 61 -8.39 3.16 0.39
CA ASN A 61 -9.77 2.91 0.81
C ASN A 61 -10.55 4.21 0.92
N ASN A 62 -10.00 5.22 1.60
CA ASN A 62 -10.66 6.52 1.75
C ASN A 62 -10.96 7.13 0.38
N GLU A 63 -9.97 7.16 -0.53
CA GLU A 63 -10.19 7.71 -1.87
C GLU A 63 -11.24 6.93 -2.67
N ILE A 64 -11.12 5.60 -2.70
CA ILE A 64 -11.99 4.72 -3.48
C ILE A 64 -13.43 4.81 -2.97
N LEU A 65 -13.63 4.76 -1.65
CA LEU A 65 -14.96 4.79 -1.04
C LEU A 65 -15.62 6.17 -1.12
N GLU A 66 -14.85 7.27 -1.16
CA GLU A 66 -15.39 8.61 -1.34
C GLU A 66 -15.73 8.93 -2.82
N SER A 67 -14.97 8.37 -3.77
CA SER A 67 -15.04 8.77 -5.18
C SER A 67 -15.73 7.77 -6.12
N CYS A 68 -15.87 6.51 -5.71
CA CYS A 68 -16.36 5.43 -6.58
C CYS A 68 -17.61 4.76 -6.01
N ASN A 69 -18.43 4.19 -6.90
CA ASN A 69 -19.49 3.27 -6.50
C ASN A 69 -18.90 1.86 -6.34
N VAL A 70 -18.61 1.48 -5.11
CA VAL A 70 -17.94 0.22 -4.75
C VAL A 70 -18.98 -0.81 -4.32
N SER A 71 -18.82 -2.07 -4.74
CA SER A 71 -19.70 -3.14 -4.26
C SER A 71 -19.42 -3.47 -2.79
N ASP A 72 -20.44 -3.90 -2.04
CA ASP A 72 -20.27 -4.31 -0.65
C ASP A 72 -19.20 -5.41 -0.51
N ASN A 73 -19.16 -6.35 -1.46
CA ASN A 73 -18.17 -7.42 -1.47
C ASN A 73 -16.73 -6.88 -1.62
N ASP A 74 -16.52 -5.95 -2.55
CA ASP A 74 -15.19 -5.37 -2.76
C ASP A 74 -14.79 -4.48 -1.57
N SER A 75 -15.72 -3.68 -1.04
CA SER A 75 -15.51 -2.86 0.16
C SER A 75 -15.10 -3.72 1.37
N ASN A 76 -15.86 -4.77 1.66
CA ASN A 76 -15.56 -5.70 2.75
C ASN A 76 -14.19 -6.36 2.56
N ARG A 77 -13.84 -6.75 1.33
CA ARG A 77 -12.54 -7.38 1.08
C ARG A 77 -11.38 -6.40 1.21
N MET A 78 -11.55 -5.14 0.80
CA MET A 78 -10.56 -4.09 1.02
C MET A 78 -10.34 -3.78 2.51
N ILE A 79 -11.40 -3.81 3.33
CA ILE A 79 -11.31 -3.68 4.79
C ILE A 79 -10.57 -4.89 5.39
N GLU A 80 -10.90 -6.11 4.96
CA GLU A 80 -10.20 -7.31 5.44
C GLU A 80 -8.70 -7.28 5.10
N LEU A 81 -8.33 -6.80 3.90
CA LEU A 81 -6.92 -6.66 3.52
C LEU A 81 -6.18 -5.62 4.37
N PHE A 82 -6.85 -4.54 4.77
CA PHE A 82 -6.32 -3.61 5.76
C PHE A 82 -6.03 -4.32 7.08
N ASP A 83 -7.01 -5.02 7.66
CA ASP A 83 -6.85 -5.71 8.94
C ASP A 83 -5.76 -6.78 8.89
N ARG A 84 -5.71 -7.56 7.80
CA ARG A 84 -4.66 -8.56 7.55
C ARG A 84 -3.27 -7.94 7.52
N SER A 85 -3.11 -6.73 6.99
CA SER A 85 -1.80 -6.06 6.96
C SER A 85 -1.28 -5.76 8.37
N LEU A 86 -2.17 -5.49 9.32
CA LEU A 86 -1.81 -5.15 10.70
C LEU A 86 -1.43 -6.38 11.54
N ILE A 87 -1.88 -7.57 11.15
CA ILE A 87 -1.58 -8.82 11.85
C ILE A 87 -0.62 -9.74 11.10
N ALA A 88 -0.13 -9.33 9.93
CA ALA A 88 0.83 -10.10 9.15
C ALA A 88 2.06 -10.47 9.97
N THR A 89 2.57 -11.68 9.73
CA THR A 89 3.67 -12.32 10.46
C THR A 89 4.93 -12.49 9.61
N SER A 90 4.85 -12.22 8.31
CA SER A 90 5.95 -12.33 7.38
C SER A 90 5.88 -11.28 6.27
N ARG A 91 7.01 -11.07 5.57
CA ARG A 91 7.07 -10.18 4.40
C ARG A 91 6.28 -10.74 3.24
N GLU A 92 6.26 -12.06 3.11
CA GLU A 92 5.56 -12.80 2.08
C GLU A 92 4.05 -12.57 2.21
N GLU A 93 3.51 -12.61 3.44
CA GLU A 93 2.10 -12.26 3.69
C GLU A 93 1.79 -10.80 3.32
N ILE A 94 2.67 -9.86 3.68
CA ILE A 94 2.51 -8.44 3.29
C ILE A 94 2.50 -8.28 1.77
N LEU A 95 3.39 -8.98 1.08
CA LEU A 95 3.47 -8.92 -0.37
C LEU A 95 2.23 -9.50 -1.04
N ASP A 96 1.68 -10.58 -0.51
CA ASP A 96 0.45 -11.19 -1.02
C ASP A 96 -0.75 -10.25 -0.79
N ILE A 97 -0.82 -9.59 0.37
CA ILE A 97 -1.83 -8.55 0.65
C ILE A 97 -1.73 -7.41 -0.36
N ILE A 98 -0.51 -6.91 -0.63
CA ILE A 98 -0.28 -5.83 -1.61
C ILE A 98 -0.73 -6.26 -3.01
N ARG A 99 -0.31 -7.44 -3.46
CA ARG A 99 -0.66 -7.96 -4.79
C ARG A 99 -2.16 -8.15 -4.95
N GLU A 100 -2.83 -8.61 -3.91
CA GLU A 100 -4.27 -8.74 -3.91
C GLU A 100 -4.96 -7.36 -3.95
N TYR A 101 -4.50 -6.43 -3.11
CA TYR A 101 -5.06 -5.08 -3.04
C TYR A 101 -4.90 -4.30 -4.36
N GLU A 102 -3.79 -4.51 -5.07
CA GLU A 102 -3.52 -3.94 -6.40
C GLU A 102 -4.63 -4.23 -7.42
N THR A 103 -5.36 -5.35 -7.27
CA THR A 103 -6.51 -5.65 -8.14
C THR A 103 -7.67 -4.68 -7.94
N TYR A 104 -7.94 -4.25 -6.70
CA TYR A 104 -8.96 -3.26 -6.36
C TYR A 104 -8.47 -1.86 -6.72
N ARG A 105 -7.21 -1.54 -6.41
CA ARG A 105 -6.58 -0.28 -6.83
C ARG A 105 -6.71 -0.08 -8.33
N GLY A 106 -6.36 -1.08 -9.14
CA GLY A 106 -6.45 -1.02 -10.59
C GLY A 106 -7.89 -0.98 -11.14
N ARG A 107 -8.87 -1.47 -10.37
CA ARG A 107 -10.29 -1.42 -10.74
C ARG A 107 -10.90 -0.04 -10.52
N TYR A 108 -10.53 0.64 -9.42
CA TYR A 108 -11.20 1.86 -8.98
C TYR A 108 -10.39 3.14 -9.17
N LEU A 109 -9.06 3.05 -9.22
CA LEU A 109 -8.19 4.22 -9.36
C LEU A 109 -7.46 4.23 -10.70
N THR A 110 -7.43 5.40 -11.32
CA THR A 110 -6.58 5.67 -12.49
C THR A 110 -5.62 6.79 -12.15
N PHE A 111 -4.32 6.50 -12.20
CA PHE A 111 -3.28 7.50 -11.95
C PHE A 111 -2.90 8.22 -13.24
N ASN A 112 -2.91 9.55 -13.20
CA ASN A 112 -2.51 10.41 -14.32
C ASN A 112 -1.05 10.87 -14.24
N TRP A 113 -0.18 10.10 -13.56
CA TRP A 113 1.23 10.49 -13.43
C TRP A 113 1.88 10.63 -14.80
N LYS A 114 2.47 11.81 -15.06
CA LYS A 114 3.31 11.98 -16.26
C LYS A 114 4.54 11.08 -16.11
N ARG A 115 4.69 10.13 -17.03
CA ARG A 115 5.87 9.27 -17.15
C ARG A 115 7.08 10.05 -17.61
#